data_AF-A0A524D6R5-F1
#
_entry.id   AF-A0A524D6R5-F1
#
_cell.length_a   1.000
_cell.length_b   1.000
_cell.length_c   1.000
_cell.angle_alpha   90.00
_cell.angle_beta   90.00
_cell.angle_gamma   90.00
#
_symmetry.space_group_name_H-M   'P 1'
#
loop_
_entity.id
_entity.type
_entity.pdbx_description
1 polymer ?
#
loop_
_entity_poly.entity_id
_entity_poly.type
_entity_poly.pdbx_seq_one_letter_code
_entity_poly.pdbx_strand_id
1 'polypeptide(L)'
;MRIRKRDNLKKKNCAIVLLFLLPLIGFGAYASFLLYILNDIASFTYHLEPPNTEHFTPEEDIDMDILSQQAHFYEAQLEKWHLPANISVDVTFKNHSYNEIDNWHGTDNGNLHVGFSLLAETHRYKWALKNNKEEELENATRTIKKLVTAFSNFIAAPNGGLGINPETGEWYPGTLSRFAVPPGYEDVHPFMFEDHPRHFNGTGDYKNWRVRLHTSRDELAGFYIGTACVLKHVDPNQDDESKWIWNRVKLIVSQLIEGFKRTNWLIIGAEGEGGEGTPCGSDLNAYGEGSTWQLALLRIGATADPDAYDSLYHYSATKMLGMGNAVMGSPQNVVESTYALSFGMAVEYSLILLEDNEDLRYHYIKNFEERFYDYVRYHRNNFYNMVHLVFMELIDSGKALQFEDPDYKDDTIAWDILDNLWRFYTSGWDKGVRNYNLTDRPHSTRSTSLNPEIREKERVPNKKKWRDFFENNPYGALYRWVYEEDLFDFSEEKEQYLLPLTVSEYGIHHWVWEHSKFNDEGGNPTGDGLSQAAPNSFLAIYWMGKAYNIF
;
A
#
# COMPACT_ATOMS: atom_id res chain seq x y z
N MET A 1 -62.05 25.83 40.40
CA MET A 1 -61.03 25.19 39.53
C MET A 1 -61.76 24.32 38.50
N ARG A 2 -61.82 24.70 37.22
CA ARG A 2 -62.47 23.87 36.18
C ARG A 2 -61.49 22.77 35.75
N ILE A 3 -61.70 21.54 36.18
CA ILE A 3 -60.98 20.37 35.67
C ILE A 3 -61.52 20.09 34.26
N ARG A 4 -60.81 20.53 33.23
CA ARG A 4 -61.12 20.13 31.85
C ARG A 4 -60.70 18.67 31.68
N LYS A 5 -61.65 17.75 31.51
CA LYS A 5 -61.37 16.42 30.96
C LYS A 5 -60.75 16.62 29.58
N ARG A 6 -59.46 16.30 29.44
CA ARG A 6 -58.76 16.34 28.15
C ARG A 6 -59.12 15.08 27.38
N ASP A 7 -60.27 15.11 26.71
CA ASP A 7 -60.63 14.06 25.76
C ASP A 7 -59.56 13.96 24.66
N ASN A 8 -59.27 12.73 24.20
CA ASN A 8 -58.26 12.40 23.18
C ASN A 8 -56.77 12.52 23.59
N LEU A 9 -56.42 12.60 24.89
CA LEU A 9 -55.02 12.68 25.33
C LEU A 9 -54.15 11.52 24.79
N LYS A 10 -54.66 10.28 24.82
CA LYS A 10 -53.96 9.11 24.25
C LYS A 10 -53.73 9.24 22.74
N LYS A 11 -54.74 9.69 21.98
CA LYS A 11 -54.62 9.92 20.52
C LYS A 11 -53.61 11.02 20.21
N LYS A 12 -53.60 12.11 21.00
CA LYS A 12 -52.62 13.20 20.87
C LYS A 12 -51.20 12.72 21.19
N ASN A 13 -51.02 11.95 22.26
CA ASN A 13 -49.72 11.39 22.61
C ASN A 13 -49.23 10.39 21.55
N CYS A 14 -50.09 9.52 21.01
CA CYS A 14 -49.73 8.65 19.90
C CYS A 14 -49.34 9.44 18.65
N ALA A 15 -50.08 10.51 18.30
CA ALA A 15 -49.74 11.36 17.17
C ALA A 15 -48.40 12.10 17.36
N ILE A 16 -48.12 12.57 18.58
CA ILE A 16 -46.85 13.20 18.94
C ILE A 16 -45.71 12.19 18.84
N VAL A 17 -45.87 10.97 19.39
CA VAL A 17 -44.87 9.89 19.29
C VAL A 17 -44.62 9.51 17.83
N LEU A 18 -45.67 9.38 17.01
CA LEU A 18 -45.53 9.16 15.56
C LEU A 18 -44.77 10.29 14.87
N LEU A 19 -45.09 11.55 15.19
CA LEU A 19 -44.38 12.72 14.66
C LEU A 19 -42.90 12.74 15.05
N PHE A 20 -42.55 12.27 16.25
CA PHE A 20 -41.15 12.14 16.67
C PHE A 20 -40.43 10.92 16.06
N LEU A 21 -41.15 9.82 15.83
CA LEU A 21 -40.59 8.62 15.22
C LEU A 21 -40.44 8.74 13.70
N LEU A 22 -41.28 9.53 13.03
CA LEU A 22 -41.23 9.69 11.57
C LEU A 22 -39.86 10.17 11.06
N PRO A 23 -39.20 11.19 11.65
CA PRO A 23 -37.83 11.56 11.28
C PRO A 23 -36.82 10.44 11.52
N LEU A 24 -36.96 9.68 12.61
CA LEU A 24 -36.05 8.58 12.96
C LEU A 24 -36.20 7.41 11.98
N ILE A 25 -37.45 7.05 11.65
CA ILE A 25 -37.78 6.02 10.66
C ILE A 25 -37.33 6.47 9.27
N GLY A 26 -37.56 7.73 8.91
CA GLY A 26 -37.13 8.31 7.65
C GLY A 26 -35.61 8.28 7.50
N PHE A 27 -34.87 8.72 8.52
CA PHE A 27 -33.41 8.64 8.54
C PHE A 27 -32.92 7.19 8.50
N GLY A 28 -33.52 6.29 9.30
CA GLY A 28 -33.15 4.88 9.31
C GLY A 28 -33.39 4.18 7.97
N ALA A 29 -34.52 4.46 7.31
CA ALA A 29 -34.82 3.94 5.97
C ALA A 29 -33.85 4.51 4.93
N TYR A 30 -33.54 5.81 5.01
CA TYR A 30 -32.57 6.47 4.14
C TYR A 30 -31.17 5.87 4.27
N ALA A 31 -30.67 5.74 5.50
CA ALA A 31 -29.37 5.15 5.78
C ALA A 31 -29.31 3.66 5.39
N SER A 32 -30.37 2.89 5.66
CA SER A 32 -30.41 1.46 5.28
C SER A 32 -30.40 1.28 3.76
N PHE A 33 -31.11 2.13 3.03
CA PHE A 33 -31.13 2.07 1.58
C PHE A 33 -29.80 2.53 0.96
N LEU A 34 -29.14 3.53 1.55
CA LEU A 34 -27.77 3.89 1.20
C LEU A 34 -26.82 2.69 1.39
N LEU A 35 -26.83 2.05 2.55
CA LEU A 35 -25.98 0.87 2.81
C LEU A 35 -26.27 -0.27 1.82
N TYR A 36 -27.54 -0.47 1.44
CA TYR A 36 -27.92 -1.43 0.42
C TYR A 36 -27.34 -1.11 -0.96
N ILE A 37 -27.40 0.16 -1.39
CA ILE A 37 -26.76 0.63 -2.63
C ILE A 37 -25.27 0.32 -2.61
N LEU A 38 -24.57 0.76 -1.56
CA LEU A 38 -23.12 0.60 -1.43
C LEU A 38 -22.73 -0.89 -1.44
N ASN A 39 -23.49 -1.74 -0.74
CA ASN A 39 -23.25 -3.18 -0.72
C ASN A 39 -23.53 -3.84 -2.08
N ASP A 40 -24.61 -3.48 -2.78
CA ASP A 40 -24.96 -4.06 -4.08
C ASP A 40 -23.92 -3.72 -5.15
N ILE A 41 -23.41 -2.48 -5.16
CA ILE A 41 -22.32 -2.07 -6.07
C ILE A 41 -21.06 -2.89 -5.80
N ALA A 42 -20.72 -3.08 -4.53
CA ALA A 42 -19.44 -3.68 -4.17
C ALA A 42 -19.47 -5.22 -4.12
N SER A 43 -20.67 -5.81 -4.03
CA SER A 43 -20.92 -7.24 -3.81
C SER A 43 -20.20 -8.19 -4.76
N PHE A 44 -19.96 -7.77 -6.00
CA PHE A 44 -19.27 -8.62 -6.99
C PHE A 44 -17.84 -8.97 -6.56
N THR A 45 -17.20 -8.14 -5.72
CA THR A 45 -15.84 -8.40 -5.25
C THR A 45 -15.75 -9.37 -4.06
N TYR A 46 -16.84 -9.64 -3.34
CA TYR A 46 -16.87 -10.60 -2.20
C TYR A 46 -17.57 -11.92 -2.52
N HIS A 47 -18.18 -12.03 -3.69
CA HIS A 47 -18.84 -13.24 -4.16
C HIS A 47 -18.12 -13.79 -5.40
N LEU A 48 -16.80 -13.60 -5.44
CA LEU A 48 -15.98 -14.21 -6.47
C LEU A 48 -15.87 -15.70 -6.21
N GLU A 49 -15.96 -16.46 -7.30
CA GLU A 49 -15.53 -17.85 -7.28
C GLU A 49 -13.98 -17.89 -7.24
N PRO A 50 -13.40 -18.98 -6.69
CA PRO A 50 -11.96 -19.20 -6.77
C PRO A 50 -11.44 -19.06 -8.21
N PRO A 51 -10.22 -18.53 -8.41
CA PRO A 51 -9.64 -18.41 -9.74
C PRO A 51 -9.64 -19.75 -10.49
N ASN A 52 -10.09 -19.74 -11.75
CA ASN A 52 -10.00 -20.93 -12.59
C ASN A 52 -8.55 -21.20 -12.96
N THR A 53 -7.98 -22.25 -12.37
CA THR A 53 -6.58 -22.68 -12.56
C THR A 53 -6.30 -23.18 -13.98
N GLU A 54 -7.32 -23.50 -14.79
CA GLU A 54 -7.13 -23.82 -16.21
C GLU A 54 -6.57 -22.63 -17.02
N HIS A 55 -6.68 -21.41 -16.49
CA HIS A 55 -6.09 -20.21 -17.10
C HIS A 55 -4.66 -19.94 -16.64
N PHE A 56 -4.14 -20.70 -15.66
CA PHE A 56 -2.79 -20.51 -15.16
C PHE A 56 -1.81 -21.16 -16.13
N THR A 57 -0.60 -20.60 -16.19
CA THR A 57 0.53 -21.30 -16.78
C THR A 57 0.75 -22.60 -15.99
N PRO A 58 0.79 -23.78 -16.62
CA PRO A 58 1.10 -25.03 -15.92
C PRO A 58 2.38 -24.89 -15.11
N GLU A 59 2.40 -25.41 -13.88
CA GLU A 59 3.57 -25.29 -12.98
C GLU A 59 4.85 -25.84 -13.63
N GLU A 60 4.74 -26.95 -14.37
CA GLU A 60 5.86 -27.55 -15.08
C GLU A 60 6.47 -26.68 -16.19
N ASP A 61 5.72 -25.69 -16.69
CA ASP A 61 6.16 -24.74 -17.72
C ASP A 61 6.80 -23.48 -17.12
N ILE A 62 6.71 -23.28 -15.79
CA ILE A 62 7.30 -22.15 -15.08
C ILE A 62 8.74 -22.48 -14.71
N ASP A 63 9.68 -21.89 -15.43
CA ASP A 63 11.11 -22.08 -15.19
C ASP A 63 11.63 -21.11 -14.11
N MET A 64 11.94 -21.66 -12.93
CA MET A 64 12.47 -20.89 -11.80
C MET A 64 13.88 -20.33 -12.04
N ASP A 65 14.69 -20.96 -12.89
CA ASP A 65 16.01 -20.42 -13.25
C ASP A 65 15.86 -19.16 -14.11
N ILE A 66 14.85 -19.13 -14.99
CA ILE A 66 14.49 -17.94 -15.78
C ILE A 66 13.99 -16.81 -14.87
N LEU A 67 13.09 -17.11 -13.92
CA LEU A 67 12.61 -16.10 -12.96
C LEU A 67 13.76 -15.54 -12.10
N SER A 68 14.74 -16.38 -11.73
CA SER A 68 15.94 -15.93 -11.02
C SER A 68 16.83 -15.04 -11.88
N GLN A 69 17.05 -15.39 -13.16
CA GLN A 69 17.78 -14.53 -14.10
C GLN A 69 17.09 -13.18 -14.29
N GLN A 70 15.76 -13.19 -14.32
CA GLN A 70 14.94 -11.99 -14.41
C GLN A 70 15.08 -11.09 -13.18
N ALA A 71 15.06 -11.67 -11.98
CA ALA A 71 15.30 -10.92 -10.74
C ALA A 71 16.65 -10.20 -10.78
N HIS A 72 17.72 -10.92 -11.14
CA HIS A 72 19.06 -10.34 -11.25
C HIS A 72 19.18 -9.26 -12.33
N PHE A 73 18.49 -9.44 -13.46
CA PHE A 73 18.41 -8.40 -14.49
C PHE A 73 17.76 -7.14 -13.91
N TYR A 74 16.63 -7.27 -13.22
CA TYR A 74 15.91 -6.14 -12.64
C TYR A 74 16.67 -5.44 -11.51
N GLU A 75 17.42 -6.17 -10.68
CA GLU A 75 18.29 -5.56 -9.67
C GLU A 75 19.39 -4.70 -10.29
N ALA A 76 20.00 -5.22 -11.37
CA ALA A 76 20.99 -4.47 -12.11
C ALA A 76 20.37 -3.19 -12.73
N GLN A 77 19.14 -3.26 -13.25
CA GLN A 77 18.43 -2.06 -13.74
C GLN A 77 18.11 -1.09 -12.60
N LEU A 78 17.60 -1.59 -11.46
CA LEU A 78 17.25 -0.79 -10.29
C LEU A 78 18.45 0.06 -9.84
N GLU A 79 19.59 -0.57 -9.60
CA GLU A 79 20.80 0.14 -9.17
C GLU A 79 21.37 1.08 -10.23
N LYS A 80 21.29 0.70 -11.51
CA LYS A 80 21.92 1.46 -12.60
C LYS A 80 21.13 2.69 -13.00
N TRP A 81 19.80 2.58 -13.05
CA TRP A 81 18.95 3.60 -13.67
C TRP A 81 17.91 4.20 -12.74
N HIS A 82 17.35 3.39 -11.84
CA HIS A 82 16.18 3.80 -11.06
C HIS A 82 16.52 4.40 -9.69
N LEU A 83 17.79 4.50 -9.31
CA LEU A 83 18.23 5.06 -8.02
C LEU A 83 19.20 6.27 -8.16
N PRO A 84 18.95 7.27 -9.04
CA PRO A 84 19.94 8.30 -9.34
C PRO A 84 20.29 9.19 -8.14
N ALA A 85 19.34 9.45 -7.24
CA ALA A 85 19.55 10.13 -5.94
C ALA A 85 19.34 9.18 -4.74
N ASN A 86 19.55 7.87 -4.96
CA ASN A 86 19.15 6.78 -4.06
C ASN A 86 17.63 6.65 -3.84
N ILE A 87 16.84 7.33 -4.65
CA ILE A 87 15.37 7.30 -4.61
C ILE A 87 14.89 6.53 -5.82
N SER A 88 13.99 5.58 -5.60
CA SER A 88 13.40 4.79 -6.67
C SER A 88 12.49 5.65 -7.55
N VAL A 89 12.79 5.72 -8.84
CA VAL A 89 12.02 6.48 -9.84
C VAL A 89 11.84 5.70 -11.13
N ASP A 90 10.82 6.06 -11.90
CA ASP A 90 10.64 5.55 -13.26
C ASP A 90 11.57 6.30 -14.23
N VAL A 91 11.89 5.68 -15.37
CA VAL A 91 12.80 6.26 -16.37
C VAL A 91 12.24 6.14 -17.78
N THR A 92 12.56 7.11 -18.63
CA THR A 92 12.39 7.02 -20.08
C THR A 92 13.76 7.05 -20.74
N PHE A 93 14.00 6.13 -21.67
CA PHE A 93 15.24 6.03 -22.44
C PHE A 93 15.11 6.75 -23.79
N LYS A 94 16.24 7.18 -24.36
CA LYS A 94 16.26 7.76 -25.72
C LYS A 94 16.19 6.71 -26.83
N ASN A 95 16.42 5.44 -26.50
CA ASN A 95 16.58 4.37 -27.48
C ASN A 95 16.14 3.00 -26.96
N HIS A 96 15.78 2.11 -27.89
CA HIS A 96 15.38 0.72 -27.60
C HIS A 96 16.54 -0.20 -27.22
N SER A 97 17.77 0.33 -27.10
CA SER A 97 18.88 -0.39 -26.45
C SER A 97 18.95 -0.12 -24.94
N TYR A 98 18.05 0.73 -24.40
CA TYR A 98 17.89 1.01 -22.97
C TYR A 98 19.22 1.37 -22.28
N ASN A 99 20.06 2.15 -22.98
CA ASN A 99 21.41 2.48 -22.53
C ASN A 99 21.67 3.98 -22.33
N GLU A 100 20.75 4.84 -22.76
CA GLU A 100 20.84 6.28 -22.61
C GLU A 100 19.51 6.81 -22.07
N ILE A 101 19.56 7.48 -20.92
CA ILE A 101 18.38 8.07 -20.28
C ILE A 101 17.99 9.35 -21.00
N ASP A 102 16.70 9.48 -21.31
CA ASP A 102 16.09 10.72 -21.76
C ASP A 102 15.56 11.53 -20.57
N ASN A 103 14.83 10.85 -19.67
CA ASN A 103 14.20 11.47 -18.53
C ASN A 103 14.19 10.54 -17.31
N TRP A 104 14.60 11.06 -16.15
CA TRP A 104 14.25 10.50 -14.86
C TRP A 104 12.94 11.13 -14.39
N HIS A 105 11.91 10.33 -14.19
CA HIS A 105 10.61 10.86 -13.81
C HIS A 105 10.65 11.40 -12.38
N GLY A 106 9.93 12.51 -12.16
CA GLY A 106 9.62 12.94 -10.81
C GLY A 106 8.64 11.98 -10.15
N THR A 107 8.74 11.83 -8.84
CA THR A 107 7.74 11.09 -8.05
C THR A 107 7.19 12.00 -6.94
N ASP A 108 5.86 12.06 -6.83
CA ASP A 108 5.20 12.69 -5.68
C ASP A 108 5.25 11.77 -4.44
N ASN A 109 5.82 10.56 -4.57
CA ASN A 109 5.67 9.47 -3.61
C ASN A 109 6.99 8.84 -3.12
N GLY A 110 8.04 9.64 -2.94
CA GLY A 110 9.40 9.16 -2.69
C GLY A 110 9.55 8.12 -1.56
N ASN A 111 8.85 8.26 -0.44
CA ASN A 111 8.91 7.28 0.65
C ASN A 111 8.26 5.96 0.27
N LEU A 112 7.15 5.99 -0.47
CA LEU A 112 6.45 4.80 -0.91
C LEU A 112 7.34 3.95 -1.83
N HIS A 113 7.92 4.59 -2.84
CA HIS A 113 8.80 3.90 -3.79
C HIS A 113 10.05 3.33 -3.11
N VAL A 114 10.70 4.11 -2.22
CA VAL A 114 11.87 3.65 -1.46
C VAL A 114 11.49 2.53 -0.49
N GLY A 115 10.31 2.63 0.14
CA GLY A 115 9.77 1.61 1.05
C GLY A 115 9.59 0.25 0.38
N PHE A 116 8.97 0.21 -0.81
CA PHE A 116 8.81 -1.03 -1.57
C PHE A 116 10.13 -1.56 -2.15
N SER A 117 11.08 -0.67 -2.47
CA SER A 117 12.44 -1.10 -2.85
C SER A 117 13.15 -1.76 -1.66
N LEU A 118 13.01 -1.19 -0.45
CA LEU A 118 13.54 -1.78 0.77
C LEU A 118 12.87 -3.12 1.10
N LEU A 119 11.55 -3.23 0.90
CA LEU A 119 10.84 -4.49 1.02
C LEU A 119 11.52 -5.58 0.16
N ALA A 120 11.75 -5.31 -1.13
CA ALA A 120 12.41 -6.26 -2.02
C ALA A 120 13.82 -6.63 -1.56
N GLU A 121 14.70 -5.63 -1.38
CA GLU A 121 16.12 -5.88 -1.14
C GLU A 121 16.39 -6.48 0.25
N THR A 122 15.57 -6.17 1.26
CA THR A 122 15.71 -6.80 2.59
C THR A 122 15.27 -8.26 2.60
N HIS A 123 14.30 -8.64 1.77
CA HIS A 123 13.94 -10.05 1.57
C HIS A 123 15.02 -10.79 0.79
N ARG A 124 15.61 -10.16 -0.24
CA ARG A 124 16.80 -10.66 -0.92
C ARG A 124 17.96 -10.88 0.06
N TYR A 125 18.24 -9.90 0.92
CA TYR A 125 19.23 -10.01 2.00
C TYR A 125 18.95 -11.21 2.90
N LYS A 126 17.71 -11.35 3.40
CA LYS A 126 17.31 -12.48 4.24
C LYS A 126 17.55 -13.83 3.54
N TRP A 127 17.15 -13.93 2.27
CA TRP A 127 17.35 -15.15 1.48
C TRP A 127 18.85 -15.44 1.29
N ALA A 128 19.63 -14.44 0.90
CA ALA A 128 21.07 -14.57 0.68
C ALA A 128 21.81 -15.00 1.95
N LEU A 129 21.47 -14.40 3.09
CA LEU A 129 22.02 -14.75 4.40
C LEU A 129 21.69 -16.20 4.77
N LYS A 130 20.41 -16.60 4.66
CA LYS A 130 19.96 -17.97 4.98
C LYS A 130 20.62 -19.03 4.09
N ASN A 131 20.93 -18.68 2.84
CA ASN A 131 21.49 -19.59 1.84
C ASN A 131 23.00 -19.45 1.65
N ASN A 132 23.69 -18.67 2.49
CA ASN A 132 25.13 -18.41 2.41
C ASN A 132 25.59 -17.94 1.02
N LYS A 133 24.84 -17.01 0.41
CA LYS A 133 25.15 -16.41 -0.89
C LYS A 133 25.88 -15.06 -0.67
N GLU A 134 27.18 -15.11 -0.49
CA GLU A 134 28.00 -13.94 -0.08
C GLU A 134 27.92 -12.77 -1.08
N GLU A 135 28.08 -13.03 -2.38
CA GLU A 135 27.99 -11.98 -3.42
C GLU A 135 26.60 -11.33 -3.46
N GLU A 136 25.55 -12.15 -3.31
CA GLU A 136 24.17 -11.68 -3.29
C GLU A 136 23.88 -10.84 -2.04
N LEU A 137 24.42 -11.27 -0.90
CA LEU A 137 24.31 -10.57 0.36
C LEU A 137 25.01 -9.20 0.30
N GLU A 138 26.21 -9.13 -0.29
CA GLU A 138 26.94 -7.88 -0.49
C GLU A 138 26.16 -6.91 -1.41
N ASN A 139 25.63 -7.42 -2.53
CA ASN A 139 24.84 -6.64 -3.47
C ASN A 139 23.55 -6.10 -2.82
N ALA A 140 22.80 -6.94 -2.11
CA ALA A 140 21.60 -6.52 -1.38
C ALA A 140 21.94 -5.46 -0.32
N THR A 141 23.00 -5.68 0.46
CA THR A 141 23.47 -4.74 1.50
C THR A 141 23.81 -3.38 0.91
N ARG A 142 24.52 -3.33 -0.23
CA ARG A 142 24.85 -2.09 -0.94
C ARG A 142 23.59 -1.33 -1.36
N THR A 143 22.59 -2.00 -1.91
CA THR A 143 21.34 -1.36 -2.34
C THR A 143 20.51 -0.89 -1.16
N ILE A 144 20.39 -1.70 -0.10
CA ILE A 144 19.73 -1.29 1.15
C ILE A 144 20.39 -0.04 1.73
N LYS A 145 21.73 0.04 1.74
CA LYS A 145 22.46 1.22 2.23
C LYS A 145 22.08 2.49 1.46
N LYS A 146 21.98 2.41 0.12
CA LYS A 146 21.52 3.53 -0.72
C LYS A 146 20.13 3.98 -0.30
N LEU A 147 19.18 3.04 -0.23
CA LEU A 147 17.78 3.32 0.11
C LEU A 147 17.62 3.88 1.54
N VAL A 148 18.37 3.35 2.53
CA VAL A 148 18.39 3.91 3.91
C VAL A 148 19.06 5.28 3.96
N THR A 149 19.99 5.58 3.04
CA THR A 149 20.52 6.92 2.87
C THR A 149 19.44 7.88 2.37
N ALA A 150 18.56 7.45 1.46
CA ALA A 150 17.41 8.26 1.05
C ALA A 150 16.46 8.54 2.23
N PHE A 151 16.07 7.54 3.02
CA PHE A 151 15.28 7.75 4.25
C PHE A 151 15.99 8.66 5.26
N SER A 152 17.32 8.55 5.38
CA SER A 152 18.11 9.47 6.20
C SER A 152 17.93 10.92 5.73
N ASN A 153 17.96 11.15 4.42
CA ASN A 153 17.80 12.48 3.85
C ASN A 153 16.36 12.99 3.99
N PHE A 154 15.36 12.10 3.88
CA PHE A 154 13.95 12.46 4.04
C PHE A 154 13.61 12.97 5.45
N ILE A 155 14.39 12.55 6.46
CA ILE A 155 14.31 13.08 7.84
C ILE A 155 15.31 14.21 8.06
N ALA A 156 16.58 14.05 7.68
CA ALA A 156 17.61 15.02 8.05
C ALA A 156 17.41 16.38 7.37
N ALA A 157 17.05 16.39 6.08
CA ALA A 157 16.94 17.62 5.30
C ALA A 157 15.89 18.61 5.82
N PRO A 158 14.64 18.22 6.13
CA PRO A 158 13.66 19.15 6.69
C PRO A 158 13.95 19.55 8.14
N ASN A 159 14.69 18.74 8.90
CA ASN A 159 14.89 18.93 10.35
C ASN A 159 16.26 19.50 10.73
N GLY A 160 17.19 19.61 9.77
CA GLY A 160 18.52 20.19 9.95
C GLY A 160 19.56 19.22 10.49
N GLY A 161 19.19 17.96 10.68
CA GLY A 161 20.05 16.91 11.20
C GLY A 161 19.28 15.63 11.54
N LEU A 162 20.05 14.59 11.89
CA LEU A 162 19.54 13.29 12.31
C LEU A 162 19.99 12.98 13.74
N GLY A 163 19.07 12.52 14.59
CA GLY A 163 19.35 12.11 15.96
C GLY A 163 19.18 13.23 16.99
N ILE A 164 20.03 13.20 18.02
CA ILE A 164 20.10 14.24 19.05
C ILE A 164 20.99 15.37 18.54
N ASN A 165 20.47 16.60 18.59
CA ASN A 165 21.21 17.79 18.25
C ASN A 165 22.37 17.98 19.26
N PRO A 166 23.63 18.02 18.80
CA PRO A 166 24.78 18.11 19.68
C PRO A 166 24.89 19.46 20.42
N GLU A 167 24.26 20.52 19.90
CA GLU A 167 24.28 21.86 20.51
C GLU A 167 23.23 22.00 21.62
N THR A 168 22.06 21.38 21.45
CA THR A 168 20.93 21.52 22.40
C THR A 168 20.78 20.34 23.34
N GLY A 169 21.29 19.16 22.98
CA GLY A 169 21.05 17.90 23.69
C GLY A 169 19.63 17.36 23.54
N GLU A 170 18.82 17.94 22.66
CA GLU A 170 17.46 17.49 22.35
C GLU A 170 17.40 16.80 20.99
N TRP A 171 16.39 15.95 20.77
CA TRP A 171 16.10 15.45 19.43
C TRP A 171 15.88 16.61 18.45
N TYR A 172 16.47 16.49 17.25
CA TYR A 172 16.01 17.29 16.11
C TYR A 172 14.50 17.10 15.90
N PRO A 173 13.80 18.06 15.27
CA PRO A 173 12.39 17.88 14.93
C PRO A 173 12.17 16.59 14.11
N GLY A 174 10.96 16.03 14.15
CA GLY A 174 10.64 14.75 13.51
C GLY A 174 9.76 14.87 12.27
N THR A 175 9.95 15.91 11.45
CA THR A 175 9.16 16.10 10.23
C THR A 175 9.67 15.15 9.15
N LEU A 176 8.82 14.25 8.65
CA LEU A 176 9.13 13.41 7.49
C LEU A 176 8.79 14.16 6.20
N SER A 177 9.75 14.29 5.28
CA SER A 177 9.50 14.81 3.93
C SER A 177 9.08 13.70 2.97
N ARG A 178 8.34 14.05 1.91
CA ARG A 178 7.97 13.16 0.79
C ARG A 178 9.19 12.81 -0.07
N PHE A 179 10.05 13.81 -0.23
CA PHE A 179 11.20 13.76 -1.12
C PHE A 179 12.22 14.79 -0.64
N ALA A 180 13.50 14.46 -0.73
CA ALA A 180 14.60 15.38 -0.46
C ALA A 180 15.73 15.14 -1.45
N VAL A 181 16.26 16.22 -2.03
CA VAL A 181 17.35 16.16 -3.00
C VAL A 181 18.41 17.22 -2.70
N PRO A 182 19.71 16.87 -2.74
CA PRO A 182 20.78 17.85 -2.58
C PRO A 182 20.89 18.78 -3.80
N PRO A 183 21.56 19.93 -3.65
CA PRO A 183 21.91 20.77 -4.80
C PRO A 183 22.82 20.00 -5.78
N GLY A 184 22.75 20.31 -7.07
CA GLY A 184 23.51 19.60 -8.12
C GLY A 184 22.76 18.43 -8.79
N TYR A 185 21.49 18.24 -8.47
CA TYR A 185 20.60 17.22 -9.05
C TYR A 185 19.51 17.83 -9.94
N GLU A 186 19.67 19.07 -10.38
CA GLU A 186 18.73 19.80 -11.21
C GLU A 186 18.47 19.07 -12.54
N ASP A 187 19.49 18.41 -13.10
CA ASP A 187 19.38 17.63 -14.36
C ASP A 187 18.69 16.28 -14.17
N VAL A 188 18.57 15.79 -12.92
CA VAL A 188 18.00 14.47 -12.58
C VAL A 188 16.58 14.60 -12.06
N HIS A 189 16.33 15.60 -11.21
CA HIS A 189 15.02 15.86 -10.61
C HIS A 189 14.62 17.33 -10.79
N PRO A 190 14.49 17.83 -12.03
CA PRO A 190 14.22 19.24 -12.30
C PRO A 190 12.95 19.74 -11.60
N PHE A 191 11.93 18.88 -11.52
CA PHE A 191 10.65 19.21 -10.87
C PHE A 191 10.81 19.69 -9.41
N MET A 192 11.79 19.19 -8.65
CA MET A 192 12.03 19.60 -7.25
C MET A 192 12.53 21.04 -7.11
N PHE A 193 13.05 21.60 -8.20
CA PHE A 193 13.58 22.97 -8.27
C PHE A 193 12.59 23.94 -8.91
N GLU A 194 11.44 23.46 -9.35
CA GLU A 194 10.32 24.29 -9.82
C GLU A 194 9.55 24.90 -8.63
N ASP A 195 8.97 26.08 -8.87
CA ASP A 195 8.09 26.74 -7.90
C ASP A 195 6.82 25.90 -7.70
N HIS A 196 6.61 25.43 -6.48
CA HIS A 196 5.45 24.62 -6.11
C HIS A 196 5.11 24.84 -4.62
N PRO A 197 3.83 24.88 -4.21
CA PRO A 197 3.42 25.13 -2.82
C PRO A 197 3.93 24.09 -1.80
N ARG A 198 4.37 22.92 -2.30
CA ARG A 198 4.93 21.83 -1.48
C ARG A 198 6.46 21.78 -1.49
N HIS A 199 7.15 22.62 -2.26
CA HIS A 199 8.61 22.61 -2.36
C HIS A 199 9.23 23.69 -1.47
N PHE A 200 10.12 23.26 -0.57
CA PHE A 200 10.78 24.10 0.40
C PHE A 200 12.29 23.89 0.33
N ASN A 201 13.04 24.77 1.00
CA ASN A 201 14.44 24.51 1.30
C ASN A 201 14.53 23.68 2.58
N GLY A 202 15.58 22.88 2.70
CA GLY A 202 15.92 22.22 3.95
C GLY A 202 16.29 23.23 5.05
N THR A 203 16.63 22.71 6.22
CA THR A 203 17.01 23.53 7.39
C THR A 203 18.43 23.18 7.85
N GLY A 204 19.03 24.01 8.71
CA GLY A 204 20.39 23.78 9.24
C GLY A 204 21.45 23.58 8.15
N ASP A 205 22.22 22.50 8.26
CA ASP A 205 23.24 22.10 7.28
C ASP A 205 22.66 21.75 5.90
N TYR A 206 21.36 21.50 5.84
CA TYR A 206 20.61 21.14 4.64
C TYR A 206 19.88 22.33 4.01
N LYS A 207 20.18 23.58 4.41
CA LYS A 207 19.51 24.80 3.90
C LYS A 207 19.54 25.00 2.37
N ASN A 208 20.49 24.35 1.69
CA ASN A 208 20.61 24.40 0.22
C ASN A 208 19.98 23.18 -0.47
N TRP A 209 19.41 22.24 0.28
CA TRP A 209 18.68 21.09 -0.26
C TRP A 209 17.25 21.50 -0.59
N ARG A 210 16.66 20.82 -1.57
CA ARG A 210 15.22 20.92 -1.86
C ARG A 210 14.49 19.79 -1.16
N VAL A 211 13.42 20.13 -0.47
CA VAL A 211 12.56 19.18 0.22
C VAL A 211 11.11 19.39 -0.20
N ARG A 212 10.38 18.29 -0.35
CA ARG A 212 8.94 18.31 -0.62
C ARG A 212 8.19 17.84 0.62
N LEU A 213 7.29 18.66 1.13
CA LEU A 213 6.59 18.43 2.40
C LEU A 213 5.10 18.15 2.15
N HIS A 214 4.26 18.23 3.19
CA HIS A 214 2.87 17.74 3.18
C HIS A 214 2.78 16.23 2.91
N THR A 215 3.50 15.48 3.72
CA THR A 215 3.61 14.02 3.66
C THR A 215 2.28 13.38 4.04
N SER A 216 1.69 12.65 3.09
CA SER A 216 0.42 11.93 3.27
C SER A 216 0.65 10.55 3.89
N ARG A 217 -0.45 9.84 4.21
CA ARG A 217 -0.37 8.54 4.89
C ARG A 217 0.23 7.42 4.03
N ASP A 218 0.05 7.46 2.71
CA ASP A 218 0.71 6.55 1.77
C ASP A 218 2.25 6.63 1.89
N GLU A 219 2.82 7.83 1.97
CA GLU A 219 4.26 8.02 2.22
C GLU A 219 4.71 7.40 3.54
N LEU A 220 3.90 7.59 4.59
CA LEU A 220 4.19 7.03 5.91
C LEU A 220 4.13 5.50 5.91
N ALA A 221 3.23 4.90 5.12
CA ALA A 221 3.18 3.44 4.97
C ALA A 221 4.43 2.90 4.28
N GLY A 222 4.92 3.59 3.24
CA GLY A 222 6.22 3.30 2.62
C GLY A 222 7.37 3.34 3.61
N PHE A 223 7.38 4.37 4.45
CA PHE A 223 8.36 4.49 5.54
C PHE A 223 8.25 3.32 6.54
N TYR A 224 7.03 2.93 6.94
CA TYR A 224 6.82 1.82 7.88
C TYR A 224 7.33 0.50 7.32
N ILE A 225 6.90 0.13 6.10
CA ILE A 225 7.30 -1.15 5.52
C ILE A 225 8.81 -1.23 5.29
N GLY A 226 9.42 -0.15 4.79
CA GLY A 226 10.87 -0.11 4.58
C GLY A 226 11.66 -0.24 5.88
N THR A 227 11.30 0.54 6.92
CA THR A 227 12.00 0.50 8.21
C THR A 227 11.76 -0.81 8.96
N ALA A 228 10.54 -1.35 8.92
CA ALA A 228 10.22 -2.62 9.53
C ALA A 228 10.99 -3.78 8.91
N CYS A 229 11.08 -3.84 7.58
CA CYS A 229 11.82 -4.90 6.92
C CYS A 229 13.33 -4.81 7.19
N VAL A 230 13.91 -3.60 7.25
CA VAL A 230 15.31 -3.42 7.65
C VAL A 230 15.54 -3.95 9.07
N LEU A 231 14.72 -3.53 10.04
CA LEU A 231 14.86 -3.96 11.42
C LEU A 231 14.64 -5.47 11.62
N LYS A 232 13.80 -6.10 10.79
CA LYS A 232 13.53 -7.53 10.86
C LYS A 232 14.64 -8.39 10.22
N HIS A 233 15.20 -7.94 9.11
CA HIS A 233 15.99 -8.81 8.22
C HIS A 233 17.47 -8.49 8.17
N VAL A 234 17.88 -7.23 8.36
CA VAL A 234 19.29 -6.86 8.35
C VAL A 234 19.91 -7.19 9.71
N ASP A 235 20.88 -8.11 9.72
CA ASP A 235 21.58 -8.48 10.95
C ASP A 235 22.71 -7.48 11.23
N PRO A 236 22.64 -6.66 12.30
CA PRO A 236 23.68 -5.69 12.62
C PRO A 236 25.02 -6.33 13.02
N ASN A 237 25.09 -7.66 13.18
CA ASN A 237 26.32 -8.39 13.49
C ASN A 237 26.98 -9.01 12.25
N GLN A 238 26.34 -8.94 11.08
CA GLN A 238 26.86 -9.55 9.85
C GLN A 238 28.15 -8.85 9.37
N ASP A 239 28.12 -7.52 9.26
CA ASP A 239 29.24 -6.68 8.85
C ASP A 239 29.03 -5.21 9.24
N ASP A 240 30.05 -4.37 9.01
CA ASP A 240 30.02 -2.94 9.34
C ASP A 240 28.93 -2.17 8.58
N GLU A 241 28.57 -2.62 7.38
CA GLU A 241 27.57 -1.97 6.53
C GLU A 241 26.15 -2.28 7.02
N SER A 242 25.86 -3.54 7.33
CA SER A 242 24.64 -4.01 7.98
C SER A 242 24.45 -3.32 9.33
N LYS A 243 25.54 -3.18 10.10
CA LYS A 243 25.54 -2.42 11.36
C LYS A 243 25.21 -0.94 11.15
N TRP A 244 25.76 -0.30 10.12
CA TRP A 244 25.45 1.09 9.79
C TRP A 244 23.98 1.25 9.41
N ILE A 245 23.47 0.37 8.54
CA ILE A 245 22.09 0.34 8.06
C ILE A 245 21.13 0.27 9.24
N TRP A 246 21.32 -0.71 10.12
CA TRP A 246 20.44 -0.95 11.26
C TRP A 246 20.45 0.23 12.24
N ASN A 247 21.64 0.70 12.62
CA ASN A 247 21.77 1.85 13.53
C ASN A 247 21.20 3.13 12.92
N ARG A 248 21.30 3.28 11.59
CA ARG A 248 20.73 4.43 10.90
C ARG A 248 19.21 4.41 10.96
N VAL A 249 18.58 3.27 10.69
CA VAL A 249 17.12 3.13 10.84
C VAL A 249 16.67 3.36 12.27
N LYS A 250 17.42 2.86 13.27
CA LYS A 250 17.15 3.16 14.68
C LYS A 250 17.07 4.66 14.96
N LEU A 251 18.03 5.44 14.48
CA LEU A 251 18.05 6.90 14.66
C LEU A 251 16.86 7.59 13.98
N ILE A 252 16.56 7.20 12.74
CA ILE A 252 15.45 7.74 11.94
C ILE A 252 14.11 7.48 12.64
N VAL A 253 13.84 6.24 13.03
CA VAL A 253 12.60 5.84 13.72
C VAL A 253 12.43 6.58 15.04
N SER A 254 13.48 6.64 15.84
CA SER A 254 13.44 7.30 17.16
C SER A 254 13.13 8.79 17.02
N GLN A 255 13.79 9.49 16.09
CA GLN A 255 13.52 10.91 15.83
C GLN A 255 12.08 11.15 15.37
N LEU A 256 11.54 10.27 14.51
CA LEU A 256 10.16 10.36 14.05
C LEU A 256 9.16 10.16 15.20
N ILE A 257 9.37 9.15 16.05
CA ILE A 257 8.51 8.89 17.23
C ILE A 257 8.55 10.06 18.21
N GLU A 258 9.73 10.60 18.52
CA GLU A 258 9.85 11.77 19.40
C GLU A 258 9.19 13.01 18.79
N GLY A 259 9.27 13.17 17.46
CA GLY A 259 8.50 14.16 16.73
C GLY A 259 7.01 14.00 16.96
N PHE A 260 6.45 12.83 16.67
CA PHE A 260 5.02 12.58 16.85
C PHE A 260 4.56 12.70 18.31
N LYS A 261 5.35 12.29 19.29
CA LYS A 261 5.01 12.48 20.71
C LYS A 261 4.84 13.95 21.05
N ARG A 262 5.70 14.84 20.53
CA ARG A 262 5.63 16.29 20.75
C ARG A 262 4.38 16.91 20.12
N THR A 263 3.88 16.32 19.04
CA THR A 263 2.68 16.79 18.32
C THR A 263 1.39 16.09 18.76
N ASN A 264 1.44 15.28 19.82
CA ASN A 264 0.34 14.39 20.21
C ASN A 264 -0.16 13.53 19.04
N TRP A 265 0.78 12.97 18.27
CA TRP A 265 0.57 12.08 17.12
C TRP A 265 -0.13 12.71 15.92
N LEU A 266 -0.21 14.05 15.89
CA LEU A 266 -0.67 14.82 14.74
C LEU A 266 0.46 14.96 13.71
N ILE A 267 0.16 14.76 12.43
CA ILE A 267 1.07 15.17 11.36
C ILE A 267 0.99 16.69 11.23
N ILE A 268 2.14 17.35 11.42
CA ILE A 268 2.24 18.81 11.34
C ILE A 268 2.83 19.19 9.97
N GLY A 269 2.19 20.14 9.29
CA GLY A 269 2.72 20.74 8.07
C GLY A 269 3.93 21.64 8.38
N ALA A 270 4.88 21.71 7.45
CA ALA A 270 6.05 22.57 7.61
C ALA A 270 5.74 24.06 7.40
N GLU A 271 6.63 24.93 7.90
CA GLU A 271 6.48 26.39 7.79
C GLU A 271 6.42 26.90 6.34
N GLY A 272 5.41 27.72 6.06
CA GLY A 272 5.20 28.42 4.79
C GLY A 272 4.01 27.88 4.00
N GLU A 273 2.95 28.71 3.90
CA GLU A 273 1.72 28.48 3.13
C GLU A 273 0.83 27.28 3.57
N GLY A 274 0.53 27.24 4.88
CA GLY A 274 -0.50 26.36 5.47
C GLY A 274 -0.06 25.59 6.71
N GLY A 275 1.22 25.67 7.08
CA GLY A 275 1.80 25.04 8.27
C GLY A 275 2.41 26.07 9.22
N GLU A 276 1.61 26.75 10.04
CA GLU A 276 2.11 27.47 11.24
C GLU A 276 2.21 26.49 12.42
N GLY A 277 2.80 25.31 12.21
CA GLY A 277 2.60 24.19 13.14
C GLY A 277 1.16 23.66 13.15
N THR A 278 0.37 24.00 12.11
CA THR A 278 -1.01 23.56 11.96
C THR A 278 -1.09 22.10 11.49
N PRO A 279 -1.97 21.27 12.09
CA PRO A 279 -2.17 19.89 11.66
C PRO A 279 -2.55 19.84 10.18
N CYS A 280 -1.84 19.05 9.37
CA CYS A 280 -2.13 18.93 7.94
C CYS A 280 -3.25 17.91 7.64
N GLY A 281 -4.17 17.72 8.58
CA GLY A 281 -5.36 16.87 8.43
C GLY A 281 -5.15 15.37 8.60
N SER A 282 -3.94 14.91 8.95
CA SER A 282 -3.65 13.49 9.22
C SER A 282 -3.20 13.30 10.66
N ASP A 283 -3.72 12.25 11.30
CA ASP A 283 -3.48 11.95 12.71
C ASP A 283 -3.26 10.44 12.89
N LEU A 284 -2.28 10.05 13.69
CA LEU A 284 -1.96 8.64 13.96
C LEU A 284 -2.72 8.08 15.17
N ASN A 285 -3.31 8.93 16.00
CA ASN A 285 -4.14 8.52 17.13
C ASN A 285 -5.28 7.62 16.66
N ALA A 286 -5.56 6.60 17.46
CA ALA A 286 -6.75 5.78 17.28
C ALA A 286 -8.01 6.55 17.70
N TYR A 287 -8.77 7.08 16.73
CA TYR A 287 -10.07 7.72 16.97
C TYR A 287 -11.25 6.74 16.92
N GLY A 288 -11.03 5.53 16.44
CA GLY A 288 -12.03 4.47 16.31
C GLY A 288 -11.36 3.11 16.10
N GLU A 289 -12.18 2.06 15.98
CA GLU A 289 -11.75 0.73 15.58
C GLU A 289 -10.97 0.78 14.24
N GLY A 290 -9.85 0.06 14.13
CA GLY A 290 -9.10 -0.08 12.87
C GLY A 290 -7.94 0.89 12.57
N SER A 291 -7.55 1.79 13.49
CA SER A 291 -6.37 2.65 13.26
C SER A 291 -5.08 2.02 13.83
N THR A 292 -4.34 1.24 13.03
CA THR A 292 -3.10 0.57 13.43
C THR A 292 -1.82 1.40 13.26
N TRP A 293 -1.93 2.64 12.74
CA TRP A 293 -0.77 3.47 12.39
C TRP A 293 0.17 3.77 13.55
N GLN A 294 -0.35 4.36 14.63
CA GLN A 294 0.45 4.61 15.84
C GLN A 294 1.00 3.31 16.43
N LEU A 295 0.20 2.24 16.44
CA LEU A 295 0.60 0.96 16.98
C LEU A 295 1.78 0.35 16.21
N ALA A 296 1.70 0.36 14.87
CA ALA A 296 2.76 -0.11 13.99
C ALA A 296 4.04 0.70 14.18
N LEU A 297 3.96 2.04 14.22
CA LEU A 297 5.13 2.88 14.48
C LEU A 297 5.76 2.61 15.84
N LEU A 298 4.93 2.40 16.87
CA LEU A 298 5.43 2.03 18.20
C LEU A 298 6.06 0.64 18.21
N ARG A 299 5.55 -0.32 17.44
CA ARG A 299 6.18 -1.65 17.28
C ARG A 299 7.53 -1.54 16.58
N ILE A 300 7.62 -0.76 15.50
CA ILE A 300 8.88 -0.42 14.82
C ILE A 300 9.86 0.22 15.83
N GLY A 301 9.38 1.17 16.63
CA GLY A 301 10.14 1.80 17.71
C GLY A 301 10.64 0.79 18.75
N ALA A 302 9.76 -0.07 19.26
CA ALA A 302 10.10 -1.07 20.26
C ALA A 302 11.09 -2.12 19.75
N THR A 303 11.11 -2.40 18.44
CA THR A 303 12.15 -3.23 17.82
C THR A 303 13.48 -2.48 17.67
N ALA A 304 13.45 -1.19 17.31
CA ALA A 304 14.65 -0.37 17.14
C ALA A 304 15.33 0.03 18.47
N ASP A 305 14.53 0.38 19.47
CA ASP A 305 14.96 0.82 20.80
C ASP A 305 13.96 0.35 21.89
N PRO A 306 14.07 -0.92 22.34
CA PRO A 306 13.14 -1.48 23.30
C PRO A 306 13.14 -0.73 24.64
N ASP A 307 14.31 -0.25 25.08
CA ASP A 307 14.44 0.49 26.34
C ASP A 307 13.60 1.78 26.33
N ALA A 308 13.49 2.43 25.17
CA ALA A 308 12.72 3.66 25.01
C ALA A 308 11.23 3.42 24.73
N TYR A 309 10.88 2.40 23.96
CA TYR A 309 9.55 2.32 23.32
C TYR A 309 8.73 1.08 23.67
N ASP A 310 9.30 0.02 24.24
CA ASP A 310 8.59 -1.24 24.47
C ASP A 310 7.38 -1.08 25.41
N SER A 311 7.56 -0.36 26.52
CA SER A 311 6.46 -0.06 27.45
C SER A 311 5.34 0.76 26.81
N LEU A 312 5.69 1.70 25.93
CA LEU A 312 4.71 2.55 25.24
C LEU A 312 3.95 1.76 24.16
N TYR A 313 4.64 0.86 23.47
CA TYR A 313 4.03 -0.10 22.55
C TYR A 313 3.00 -0.97 23.26
N HIS A 314 3.40 -1.67 24.32
CA HIS A 314 2.51 -2.59 25.05
C HIS A 314 1.31 -1.88 25.69
N TYR A 315 1.48 -0.65 26.18
CA TYR A 315 0.37 0.19 26.63
C TYR A 315 -0.64 0.43 25.51
N SER A 316 -0.16 0.85 24.33
CA SER A 316 -1.02 1.11 23.16
C SER A 316 -1.68 -0.15 22.63
N ALA A 317 -0.95 -1.27 22.53
CA ALA A 317 -1.47 -2.57 22.10
C ALA A 317 -2.62 -3.02 23.01
N THR A 318 -2.41 -2.96 24.34
CA THR A 318 -3.43 -3.35 25.33
C THR A 318 -4.68 -2.48 25.23
N LYS A 319 -4.51 -1.16 25.05
CA LYS A 319 -5.63 -0.23 24.87
C LYS A 319 -6.44 -0.57 23.62
N MET A 320 -5.76 -0.88 22.51
CA MET A 320 -6.42 -1.21 21.24
C MET A 320 -7.13 -2.58 21.28
N LEU A 321 -6.55 -3.58 21.95
CA LEU A 321 -7.25 -4.85 22.22
C LEU A 321 -8.56 -4.64 22.99
N GLY A 322 -8.54 -3.74 23.99
CA GLY A 322 -9.74 -3.36 24.74
C GLY A 322 -10.80 -2.61 23.93
N MET A 323 -10.41 -2.01 22.80
CA MET A 323 -11.31 -1.35 21.83
C MET A 323 -11.84 -2.32 20.75
N GLY A 324 -11.44 -3.58 20.81
CA GLY A 324 -12.04 -4.67 20.07
C GLY A 324 -11.40 -5.01 18.74
N ASN A 325 -10.74 -4.09 18.01
CA ASN A 325 -10.34 -4.31 16.60
C ASN A 325 -9.10 -3.53 16.12
N ALA A 326 -8.05 -4.26 15.73
CA ALA A 326 -7.04 -3.82 14.77
C ALA A 326 -7.43 -4.40 13.41
N VAL A 327 -8.21 -3.67 12.63
CA VAL A 327 -8.87 -4.18 11.41
C VAL A 327 -8.63 -3.20 10.28
N MET A 328 -8.43 -3.74 9.09
CA MET A 328 -8.25 -2.95 7.89
C MET A 328 -9.41 -3.10 6.94
N GLY A 329 -9.98 -1.95 6.57
CA GLY A 329 -10.94 -1.86 5.49
C GLY A 329 -12.35 -2.25 5.87
N SER A 330 -13.21 -2.06 4.88
CA SER A 330 -14.58 -2.49 4.82
C SER A 330 -14.82 -3.00 3.40
N PRO A 331 -15.90 -3.75 3.14
CA PRO A 331 -16.31 -4.08 1.78
C PRO A 331 -16.14 -2.87 0.84
N GLN A 332 -16.76 -1.74 1.15
CA GLN A 332 -16.74 -0.56 0.29
C GLN A 332 -15.33 -0.09 -0.11
N ASN A 333 -14.34 -0.23 0.78
CA ASN A 333 -12.95 0.17 0.48
C ASN A 333 -12.28 -0.71 -0.58
N VAL A 334 -12.67 -1.98 -0.68
CA VAL A 334 -12.07 -2.95 -1.61
C VAL A 334 -12.26 -2.56 -3.07
N VAL A 335 -13.38 -1.89 -3.36
CA VAL A 335 -13.79 -1.53 -4.72
C VAL A 335 -13.26 -0.16 -5.15
N GLU A 336 -13.39 0.84 -4.28
CA GLU A 336 -13.09 2.24 -4.64
C GLU A 336 -11.76 2.75 -4.05
N SER A 337 -11.18 2.03 -3.08
CA SER A 337 -10.01 2.49 -2.33
C SER A 337 -8.89 1.45 -2.28
N THR A 338 -8.76 0.59 -3.30
CA THR A 338 -7.68 -0.43 -3.34
C THR A 338 -6.28 0.17 -3.17
N TYR A 339 -6.07 1.37 -3.72
CA TYR A 339 -4.86 2.17 -3.50
C TYR A 339 -4.64 2.40 -1.99
N ALA A 340 -5.62 2.96 -1.29
CA ALA A 340 -5.55 3.19 0.16
C ALA A 340 -5.42 1.90 0.99
N LEU A 341 -6.08 0.81 0.58
CA LEU A 341 -5.97 -0.50 1.23
C LEU A 341 -4.55 -1.06 1.14
N SER A 342 -3.86 -0.83 0.03
CA SER A 342 -2.49 -1.30 -0.17
C SER A 342 -1.50 -0.64 0.79
N PHE A 343 -1.72 0.62 1.19
CA PHE A 343 -0.91 1.27 2.22
C PHE A 343 -1.28 0.83 3.61
N GLY A 344 -2.57 0.61 3.88
CA GLY A 344 -3.00 -0.10 5.08
C GLY A 344 -2.23 -1.42 5.19
N MET A 345 -2.17 -2.19 4.10
CA MET A 345 -1.50 -3.48 4.07
C MET A 345 -0.02 -3.37 4.45
N ALA A 346 0.67 -2.35 3.96
CA ALA A 346 2.04 -2.07 4.36
C ALA A 346 2.18 -1.80 5.88
N VAL A 347 1.23 -1.09 6.49
CA VAL A 347 1.20 -0.81 7.94
C VAL A 347 0.96 -2.08 8.75
N GLU A 348 -0.03 -2.89 8.38
CA GLU A 348 -0.37 -4.13 9.08
C GLU A 348 0.71 -5.20 8.90
N TYR A 349 1.25 -5.34 7.69
CA TYR A 349 2.43 -6.17 7.44
C TYR A 349 3.60 -5.79 8.34
N SER A 350 3.90 -4.49 8.46
CA SER A 350 4.97 -4.00 9.34
C SER A 350 4.73 -4.35 10.81
N LEU A 351 3.49 -4.19 11.29
CA LEU A 351 3.11 -4.52 12.66
C LEU A 351 3.27 -6.02 12.94
N ILE A 352 2.71 -6.89 12.08
CA ILE A 352 2.72 -8.34 12.27
C ILE A 352 4.12 -8.92 12.11
N LEU A 353 4.88 -8.47 11.12
CA LEU A 353 6.24 -8.92 10.85
C LEU A 353 7.17 -8.72 12.06
N LEU A 354 7.00 -7.60 12.76
CA LEU A 354 7.81 -7.19 13.91
C LEU A 354 7.25 -7.61 15.26
N GLU A 355 6.04 -8.16 15.32
CA GLU A 355 5.46 -8.61 16.58
C GLU A 355 6.15 -9.91 17.02
N ASP A 356 6.80 -9.91 18.18
CA ASP A 356 7.50 -11.07 18.73
C ASP A 356 6.66 -11.84 19.76
N ASN A 357 5.60 -11.22 20.30
CA ASN A 357 4.62 -11.88 21.15
C ASN A 357 3.66 -12.74 20.30
N GLU A 358 3.72 -14.06 20.45
CA GLU A 358 2.94 -15.01 19.65
C GLU A 358 1.42 -14.83 19.75
N ASP A 359 0.90 -14.43 20.92
CA ASP A 359 -0.53 -14.23 21.14
C ASP A 359 -1.02 -12.95 20.45
N LEU A 360 -0.25 -11.86 20.54
CA LEU A 360 -0.53 -10.62 19.81
C LEU A 360 -0.40 -10.83 18.31
N ARG A 361 0.66 -11.51 17.85
CA ARG A 361 0.87 -11.81 16.43
C ARG A 361 -0.31 -12.60 15.88
N TYR A 362 -0.72 -13.66 16.58
CA TYR A 362 -1.87 -14.46 16.17
C TYR A 362 -3.17 -13.64 16.19
N HIS A 363 -3.38 -12.77 17.18
CA HIS A 363 -4.54 -11.89 17.21
C HIS A 363 -4.59 -10.95 15.99
N TYR A 364 -3.46 -10.35 15.61
CA TYR A 364 -3.38 -9.47 14.45
C TYR A 364 -3.61 -10.25 13.15
N ILE A 365 -2.96 -11.40 12.97
CA ILE A 365 -3.17 -12.26 11.79
C ILE A 365 -4.62 -12.70 11.71
N LYS A 366 -5.23 -13.13 12.82
CA LYS A 366 -6.65 -13.50 12.83
C LYS A 366 -7.55 -12.36 12.35
N ASN A 367 -7.32 -11.13 12.80
CA ASN A 367 -8.10 -9.98 12.34
C ASN A 367 -7.87 -9.68 10.85
N PHE A 368 -6.63 -9.79 10.39
CA PHE A 368 -6.30 -9.67 8.97
C PHE A 368 -7.07 -10.70 8.13
N GLU A 369 -7.02 -11.98 8.51
CA GLU A 369 -7.68 -13.07 7.80
C GLU A 369 -9.20 -12.89 7.77
N GLU A 370 -9.82 -12.70 8.94
CA GLU A 370 -11.28 -12.65 9.06
C GLU A 370 -11.92 -11.36 8.51
N ARG A 371 -11.13 -10.29 8.31
CA ARG A 371 -11.71 -8.95 8.05
C ARG A 371 -11.07 -8.15 6.94
N PHE A 372 -9.97 -8.63 6.39
CA PHE A 372 -9.40 -8.07 5.19
C PHE A 372 -9.24 -9.16 4.13
N TYR A 373 -8.48 -10.22 4.42
CA TYR A 373 -8.15 -11.22 3.42
C TYR A 373 -9.40 -11.92 2.90
N ASP A 374 -10.38 -12.24 3.75
CA ASP A 374 -11.69 -12.79 3.34
C ASP A 374 -12.38 -11.97 2.22
N TYR A 375 -12.18 -10.65 2.18
CA TYR A 375 -12.78 -9.80 1.15
C TYR A 375 -11.97 -9.69 -0.15
N VAL A 376 -10.67 -9.96 -0.10
CA VAL A 376 -9.76 -9.84 -1.24
C VAL A 376 -9.24 -11.19 -1.73
N ARG A 377 -9.60 -12.27 -1.03
CA ARG A 377 -9.43 -13.65 -1.45
C ARG A 377 -10.07 -13.78 -2.84
N TYR A 378 -9.34 -14.37 -3.78
CA TYR A 378 -9.72 -14.51 -5.21
C TYR A 378 -9.52 -13.29 -6.10
N HIS A 379 -9.01 -12.16 -5.58
CA HIS A 379 -8.74 -10.98 -6.42
C HIS A 379 -7.52 -11.16 -7.32
N ARG A 380 -6.76 -12.24 -7.14
CA ARG A 380 -5.45 -12.48 -7.79
C ARG A 380 -4.48 -11.31 -7.57
N ASN A 381 -4.52 -10.71 -6.38
CA ASN A 381 -3.56 -9.68 -5.98
C ASN A 381 -2.35 -10.34 -5.31
N ASN A 382 -1.24 -10.46 -6.05
CA ASN A 382 -0.03 -11.09 -5.57
C ASN A 382 0.53 -10.50 -4.27
N PHE A 383 0.37 -9.20 -4.00
CA PHE A 383 0.86 -8.63 -2.75
C PHE A 383 0.05 -9.12 -1.54
N TYR A 384 -1.29 -9.13 -1.65
CA TYR A 384 -2.14 -9.63 -0.57
C TYR A 384 -2.00 -11.14 -0.37
N ASN A 385 -1.94 -11.90 -1.47
CA ASN A 385 -1.71 -13.34 -1.45
C ASN A 385 -0.33 -13.69 -0.85
N MET A 386 0.73 -12.97 -1.25
CA MET A 386 2.06 -13.16 -0.68
C MET A 386 2.10 -12.83 0.81
N VAL A 387 1.45 -11.75 1.24
CA VAL A 387 1.34 -11.39 2.67
C VAL A 387 0.62 -12.48 3.47
N HIS A 388 -0.50 -12.99 2.96
CA HIS A 388 -1.23 -14.09 3.57
C HIS A 388 -0.31 -15.31 3.80
N LEU A 389 0.38 -15.77 2.76
CA LEU A 389 1.30 -16.91 2.86
C LEU A 389 2.46 -16.64 3.83
N VAL A 390 3.02 -15.41 3.82
CA VAL A 390 4.04 -15.02 4.79
C VAL A 390 3.50 -15.07 6.22
N PHE A 391 2.25 -14.67 6.47
CA PHE A 391 1.66 -14.74 7.80
C PHE A 391 1.42 -16.17 8.26
N MET A 392 1.03 -17.08 7.35
CA MET A 392 0.93 -18.50 7.66
C MET A 392 2.27 -19.08 8.11
N GLU A 393 3.38 -18.66 7.49
CA GLU A 393 4.75 -19.04 7.89
C GLU A 393 5.20 -18.43 9.24
N LEU A 394 4.53 -17.38 9.73
CA LEU A 394 4.89 -16.71 10.99
C LEU A 394 4.17 -17.26 12.23
N ILE A 395 3.28 -18.23 12.06
CA ILE A 395 2.50 -18.85 13.15
C ILE A 395 2.65 -20.38 13.13
N ASP A 396 2.19 -21.01 14.22
CA ASP A 396 2.14 -22.47 14.30
C ASP A 396 1.27 -23.06 13.18
N SER A 397 1.71 -24.17 12.58
CA SER A 397 1.00 -24.81 11.46
C SER A 397 -0.44 -25.21 11.81
N GLY A 398 -0.72 -25.58 13.07
CA GLY A 398 -2.09 -25.89 13.51
C GLY A 398 -2.99 -24.66 13.62
N LYS A 399 -2.42 -23.47 13.79
CA LYS A 399 -3.14 -22.19 13.68
C LYS A 399 -3.30 -21.77 12.22
N ALA A 400 -2.27 -21.93 11.39
CA ALA A 400 -2.32 -21.62 9.96
C ALA A 400 -3.43 -22.38 9.22
N LEU A 401 -3.56 -23.69 9.48
CA LEU A 401 -4.61 -24.55 8.91
C LEU A 401 -6.06 -24.10 9.22
N GLN A 402 -6.28 -23.17 10.15
CA GLN A 402 -7.61 -22.62 10.43
C GLN A 402 -8.04 -21.56 9.42
N PHE A 403 -7.08 -20.99 8.68
CA PHE A 403 -7.32 -19.93 7.71
C PHE A 403 -7.30 -20.43 6.26
N GLU A 404 -6.79 -21.64 6.02
CA GLU A 404 -6.76 -22.29 4.71
C GLU A 404 -8.18 -22.44 4.15
N ASP A 405 -8.36 -22.02 2.89
CA ASP A 405 -9.58 -22.24 2.13
C ASP A 405 -9.50 -23.57 1.36
N PRO A 406 -10.45 -24.50 1.53
CA PRO A 406 -10.40 -25.79 0.83
C PRO A 406 -10.49 -25.65 -0.70
N ASP A 407 -11.10 -24.56 -1.20
CA ASP A 407 -11.29 -24.31 -2.64
C ASP A 407 -10.16 -23.45 -3.24
N TYR A 408 -9.28 -22.90 -2.40
CA TYR A 408 -8.12 -22.10 -2.82
C TYR A 408 -7.01 -22.18 -1.78
N LYS A 409 -6.39 -23.35 -1.73
CA LYS A 409 -5.37 -23.71 -0.75
C LYS A 409 -4.09 -22.90 -0.93
N ASP A 410 -3.26 -22.87 0.10
CA ASP A 410 -1.98 -22.17 0.13
C ASP A 410 -1.08 -22.53 -1.08
N ASP A 411 -1.00 -23.81 -1.46
CA ASP A 411 -0.26 -24.26 -2.65
C ASP A 411 -0.83 -23.67 -3.96
N THR A 412 -2.15 -23.53 -4.05
CA THR A 412 -2.82 -22.92 -5.22
C THR A 412 -2.61 -21.40 -5.24
N ILE A 413 -2.57 -20.76 -4.07
CA ILE A 413 -2.22 -19.34 -3.93
C ILE A 413 -0.77 -19.11 -4.37
N ALA A 414 0.16 -19.99 -3.97
CA ALA A 414 1.57 -19.92 -4.38
C ALA A 414 1.70 -20.10 -5.91
N TRP A 415 0.95 -21.01 -6.51
CA TRP A 415 0.88 -21.16 -7.97
C TRP A 415 0.33 -19.91 -8.67
N ASP A 416 -0.73 -19.27 -8.17
CA ASP A 416 -1.25 -18.00 -8.72
C ASP A 416 -0.18 -16.90 -8.73
N ILE A 417 0.62 -16.83 -7.67
CA ILE A 417 1.73 -15.89 -7.58
C ILE A 417 2.80 -16.19 -8.64
N LEU A 418 3.19 -17.46 -8.79
CA LEU A 418 4.16 -17.91 -9.79
C LEU A 418 3.67 -17.66 -11.22
N ASP A 419 2.39 -17.94 -11.52
CA ASP A 419 1.76 -17.62 -12.82
C ASP A 419 1.89 -16.13 -13.14
N ASN A 420 1.61 -15.26 -12.18
CA ASN A 420 1.75 -13.82 -12.37
C ASN A 420 3.23 -13.38 -12.52
N LEU A 421 4.18 -13.96 -11.78
CA LEU A 421 5.61 -13.69 -12.00
C LEU A 421 6.07 -14.16 -13.39
N TRP A 422 5.59 -15.31 -13.85
CA TRP A 422 5.85 -15.82 -15.19
C TRP A 422 5.27 -14.93 -16.28
N ARG A 423 4.07 -14.39 -16.07
CA ARG A 423 3.45 -13.39 -16.95
C ARG A 423 4.24 -12.10 -17.01
N PHE A 424 4.82 -11.66 -15.90
CA PHE A 424 5.76 -10.52 -15.90
C PHE A 424 6.94 -10.74 -16.85
N TYR A 425 7.49 -11.95 -16.89
CA TYR A 425 8.57 -12.31 -17.80
C TYR A 425 8.08 -12.39 -19.26
N THR A 426 7.04 -13.19 -19.52
CA THR A 426 6.55 -13.46 -20.88
C THR A 426 5.90 -12.27 -21.58
N SER A 427 5.41 -11.29 -20.80
CA SER A 427 4.84 -10.04 -21.29
C SER A 427 5.85 -9.04 -21.86
N GLY A 428 7.15 -9.25 -21.66
CA GLY A 428 8.19 -8.35 -22.13
C GLY A 428 8.34 -7.06 -21.29
N TRP A 429 7.99 -7.10 -19.99
CA TRP A 429 8.23 -5.95 -19.09
C TRP A 429 9.71 -5.57 -18.98
N ASP A 430 10.63 -6.53 -19.14
CA ASP A 430 12.08 -6.30 -19.22
C ASP A 430 12.51 -5.51 -20.46
N LYS A 431 11.76 -5.63 -21.55
CA LYS A 431 12.15 -5.10 -22.85
C LYS A 431 11.57 -3.73 -23.14
N GLY A 432 10.79 -3.14 -22.22
CA GLY A 432 10.10 -1.85 -22.40
C GLY A 432 9.03 -1.85 -23.51
N VAL A 433 9.16 -2.68 -24.54
CA VAL A 433 8.24 -2.86 -25.66
C VAL A 433 7.20 -3.91 -25.29
N ARG A 434 5.98 -3.43 -25.06
CA ARG A 434 4.80 -4.28 -24.96
C ARG A 434 4.24 -4.55 -26.35
N ASN A 435 4.83 -5.52 -27.04
CA ASN A 435 4.28 -5.95 -28.33
C ASN A 435 3.16 -6.96 -28.08
N TYR A 436 2.08 -6.52 -27.42
CA TYR A 436 0.88 -7.32 -27.37
C TYR A 436 0.15 -7.16 -28.67
N ASN A 437 0.08 -8.25 -29.43
CA ASN A 437 -1.01 -8.38 -30.36
C ASN A 437 -2.31 -8.43 -29.53
N LEU A 438 -2.98 -7.28 -29.37
CA LEU A 438 -4.23 -7.19 -28.59
C LEU A 438 -5.33 -8.14 -29.11
N THR A 439 -5.17 -8.72 -30.31
CA THR A 439 -6.09 -9.70 -30.91
C THR A 439 -5.89 -11.13 -30.44
N ASP A 440 -4.80 -11.44 -29.73
CA ASP A 440 -4.52 -12.79 -29.22
C ASP A 440 -3.95 -12.67 -27.80
N ARG A 441 -4.80 -12.87 -26.79
CA ARG A 441 -4.40 -12.93 -25.37
C ARG A 441 -4.57 -14.38 -24.90
N PRO A 442 -3.65 -15.29 -25.23
CA PRO A 442 -3.85 -16.73 -25.01
C PRO A 442 -4.04 -17.14 -23.54
N HIS A 443 -3.84 -16.22 -22.58
CA HIS A 443 -3.91 -16.50 -21.16
C HIS A 443 -4.62 -15.41 -20.32
N SER A 444 -5.34 -14.47 -20.92
CA SER A 444 -6.13 -13.52 -20.10
C SER A 444 -7.25 -14.26 -19.36
N THR A 445 -7.48 -13.92 -18.09
CA THR A 445 -8.71 -14.29 -17.36
C THR A 445 -9.94 -13.67 -18.02
N ARG A 446 -9.77 -12.53 -18.69
CA ARG A 446 -10.77 -11.82 -19.47
C ARG A 446 -10.66 -12.26 -20.91
N SER A 447 -11.55 -13.15 -21.29
CA SER A 447 -11.45 -13.91 -22.54
C SER A 447 -11.32 -13.07 -23.81
N THR A 448 -11.58 -11.75 -23.81
CA THR A 448 -11.25 -10.86 -24.93
C THR A 448 -11.34 -9.37 -24.56
N SER A 449 -10.23 -8.65 -24.50
CA SER A 449 -10.29 -7.18 -24.42
C SER A 449 -10.69 -6.50 -25.74
N LEU A 450 -10.96 -7.24 -26.82
CA LEU A 450 -11.29 -6.66 -28.14
C LEU A 450 -12.63 -7.13 -28.73
N ASN A 451 -13.35 -8.10 -28.14
CA ASN A 451 -14.72 -8.41 -28.56
C ASN A 451 -15.69 -7.58 -27.71
N PRO A 452 -16.36 -6.56 -28.28
CA PRO A 452 -17.26 -5.70 -27.52
C PRO A 452 -18.42 -6.47 -26.85
N GLU A 453 -18.87 -7.58 -27.43
CA GLU A 453 -19.99 -8.37 -26.90
C GLU A 453 -19.61 -9.20 -25.66
N ILE A 454 -18.34 -9.60 -25.54
CA ILE A 454 -17.83 -10.30 -24.36
C ILE A 454 -17.44 -9.27 -23.29
N ARG A 455 -16.80 -8.18 -23.70
CA ARG A 455 -16.46 -7.04 -22.82
C ARG A 455 -17.69 -6.54 -22.05
N GLU A 456 -18.80 -6.33 -22.74
CA GLU A 456 -20.04 -5.87 -22.09
C GLU A 456 -20.61 -6.92 -21.10
N LYS A 457 -20.36 -8.21 -21.31
CA LYS A 457 -20.77 -9.28 -20.37
C LYS A 457 -19.88 -9.35 -19.13
N GLU A 458 -18.64 -8.89 -19.23
CA GLU A 458 -17.69 -8.86 -18.13
C GLU A 458 -17.78 -7.57 -17.29
N ARG A 459 -18.53 -6.54 -17.74
CA ARG A 459 -18.76 -5.31 -16.97
C ARG A 459 -19.71 -5.55 -15.80
N VAL A 460 -19.46 -4.87 -14.69
CA VAL A 460 -20.33 -4.93 -13.50
C VAL A 460 -21.72 -4.36 -13.84
N PRO A 461 -22.78 -5.18 -13.87
CA PRO A 461 -24.11 -4.73 -14.34
C PRO A 461 -24.76 -3.72 -13.39
N ASN A 462 -24.38 -3.76 -12.10
CA ASN A 462 -24.97 -2.92 -11.06
C ASN A 462 -24.61 -1.44 -11.21
N LYS A 463 -23.46 -1.08 -11.80
CA LYS A 463 -23.09 0.33 -12.00
C LYS A 463 -24.11 1.06 -12.88
N LYS A 464 -24.49 0.46 -14.01
CA LYS A 464 -25.47 1.02 -14.95
C LYS A 464 -26.85 1.15 -14.32
N LYS A 465 -27.29 0.12 -13.60
CA LYS A 465 -28.55 0.10 -12.85
C LYS A 465 -28.64 1.25 -11.85
N TRP A 466 -27.60 1.46 -11.04
CA TRP A 466 -27.60 2.52 -10.02
C TRP A 466 -27.44 3.91 -10.62
N ARG A 467 -26.65 4.07 -11.69
CA ARG A 467 -26.58 5.33 -12.44
C ARG A 467 -27.97 5.76 -12.95
N ASP A 468 -28.69 4.85 -13.61
CA ASP A 468 -30.06 5.11 -14.07
C ASP A 468 -31.01 5.47 -12.92
N PHE A 469 -30.88 4.78 -11.77
CA PHE A 469 -31.65 5.12 -10.58
C PHE A 469 -31.36 6.55 -10.08
N PHE A 470 -30.10 6.97 -9.99
CA PHE A 470 -29.75 8.32 -9.52
C PHE A 470 -30.17 9.43 -10.48
N GLU A 471 -30.04 9.19 -11.78
CA GLU A 471 -30.32 10.19 -12.80
C GLU A 471 -31.82 10.31 -13.12
N ASN A 472 -32.55 9.20 -13.08
CA ASN A 472 -33.92 9.12 -13.62
C ASN A 472 -35.00 8.78 -12.57
N ASN A 473 -34.66 8.51 -11.29
CA ASN A 473 -35.64 8.25 -10.23
C ASN A 473 -35.73 9.42 -9.21
N PRO A 474 -36.94 9.93 -8.87
CA PRO A 474 -37.11 10.98 -7.86
C PRO A 474 -36.54 10.64 -6.47
N TYR A 475 -36.57 9.37 -6.07
CA TYR A 475 -35.92 8.93 -4.83
C TYR A 475 -34.41 8.78 -5.00
N GLY A 476 -33.94 8.41 -6.18
CA GLY A 476 -32.50 8.33 -6.49
C GLY A 476 -31.82 9.69 -6.47
N ALA A 477 -32.52 10.75 -6.87
CA ALA A 477 -32.03 12.13 -6.77
C ALA A 477 -31.64 12.53 -5.34
N LEU A 478 -32.23 11.93 -4.30
CA LEU A 478 -31.86 12.18 -2.90
C LEU A 478 -30.48 11.59 -2.53
N TYR A 479 -30.00 10.62 -3.29
CA TYR A 479 -28.70 9.96 -3.11
C TYR A 479 -27.69 10.40 -4.17
N ARG A 480 -28.01 11.45 -4.95
CA ARG A 480 -27.16 11.89 -6.06
C ARG A 480 -25.78 12.37 -5.61
N TRP A 481 -25.61 12.80 -4.36
CA TRP A 481 -24.30 13.07 -3.77
C TRP A 481 -23.40 11.82 -3.69
N VAL A 482 -23.97 10.60 -3.64
CA VAL A 482 -23.20 9.34 -3.77
C VAL A 482 -22.59 9.21 -5.17
N TYR A 483 -23.27 9.77 -6.17
CA TYR A 483 -22.88 9.82 -7.58
C TYR A 483 -21.98 11.04 -7.91
N GLU A 484 -22.20 12.19 -7.26
CA GLU A 484 -21.54 13.48 -7.59
C GLU A 484 -20.38 13.87 -6.66
N GLU A 485 -20.28 13.31 -5.44
CA GLU A 485 -19.25 13.69 -4.44
C GLU A 485 -18.19 12.58 -4.20
N ASP A 486 -17.74 11.90 -5.26
CA ASP A 486 -16.58 10.97 -5.24
C ASP A 486 -16.69 9.73 -4.33
N LEU A 487 -17.88 9.37 -3.84
CA LEU A 487 -18.05 8.13 -3.03
C LEU A 487 -17.91 6.86 -3.86
N PHE A 488 -18.40 6.90 -5.11
CA PHE A 488 -18.22 5.85 -6.11
C PHE A 488 -18.06 6.52 -7.47
N ASP A 489 -17.00 6.18 -8.21
CA ASP A 489 -16.83 6.71 -9.56
C ASP A 489 -17.76 5.97 -10.54
N PHE A 490 -18.88 6.63 -10.85
CA PHE A 490 -19.85 6.18 -11.83
C PHE A 490 -19.60 6.73 -13.23
N SER A 491 -18.47 7.40 -13.49
CA SER A 491 -18.13 7.85 -14.85
C SER A 491 -18.02 6.65 -15.81
N GLU A 492 -18.30 6.91 -17.09
CA GLU A 492 -18.04 5.93 -18.15
C GLU A 492 -16.54 5.66 -18.36
N GLU A 493 -15.68 6.50 -17.78
CA GLU A 493 -14.22 6.41 -17.90
C GLU A 493 -13.60 5.45 -16.86
N LYS A 494 -14.31 5.11 -15.76
CA LYS A 494 -13.84 4.15 -14.73
C LYS A 494 -14.77 2.96 -14.57
N GLU A 495 -14.87 2.19 -15.65
CA GLU A 495 -15.63 0.94 -15.63
C GLU A 495 -14.95 -0.13 -14.78
N GLN A 496 -15.79 -0.93 -14.12
CA GLN A 496 -15.37 -2.08 -13.33
C GLN A 496 -15.81 -3.36 -14.01
N TYR A 497 -15.00 -4.39 -13.88
CA TYR A 497 -15.18 -5.70 -14.47
C TYR A 497 -15.35 -6.78 -13.41
N LEU A 498 -16.04 -7.86 -13.75
CA LEU A 498 -16.31 -9.00 -12.87
C LEU A 498 -15.09 -9.89 -12.65
N LEU A 499 -14.12 -9.85 -13.57
CA LEU A 499 -12.93 -10.70 -13.54
C LEU A 499 -11.68 -9.86 -13.25
N PRO A 500 -10.75 -10.33 -12.41
CA PRO A 500 -9.54 -9.57 -12.09
C PRO A 500 -8.56 -9.55 -13.28
N LEU A 501 -7.88 -8.43 -13.47
CA LEU A 501 -6.73 -8.28 -14.37
C LEU A 501 -5.55 -9.08 -13.85
N THR A 502 -4.87 -9.76 -14.77
CA THR A 502 -3.55 -10.33 -14.53
C THR A 502 -2.46 -9.29 -14.78
N VAL A 503 -1.24 -9.50 -14.27
CA VAL A 503 -0.17 -8.51 -14.39
C VAL A 503 0.24 -8.18 -15.82
N SER A 504 0.04 -9.12 -16.75
CA SER A 504 0.23 -8.90 -18.19
C SER A 504 -0.65 -7.79 -18.76
N GLU A 505 -1.75 -7.45 -18.07
CA GLU A 505 -2.80 -6.57 -18.59
C GLU A 505 -2.76 -5.16 -17.98
N TYR A 506 -2.00 -4.95 -16.91
CA TYR A 506 -1.80 -3.64 -16.32
C TYR A 506 -0.86 -2.78 -17.13
N GLY A 507 -0.98 -1.44 -17.06
CA GLY A 507 0.04 -0.48 -17.50
C GLY A 507 1.42 -0.70 -16.85
N ILE A 508 2.44 0.02 -17.34
CA ILE A 508 3.77 -0.01 -16.68
C ILE A 508 3.66 0.87 -15.44
N HIS A 509 3.84 0.27 -14.26
CA HIS A 509 3.74 0.93 -12.96
C HIS A 509 4.83 0.42 -12.02
N HIS A 510 5.34 1.29 -11.16
CA HIS A 510 6.36 0.95 -10.17
C HIS A 510 5.91 -0.17 -9.22
N TRP A 511 4.66 -0.10 -8.74
CA TRP A 511 4.06 -1.07 -7.84
C TRP A 511 2.64 -1.43 -8.27
N VAL A 512 2.51 -2.26 -9.31
CA VAL A 512 1.24 -2.64 -9.95
C VAL A 512 0.22 -3.32 -9.00
N TRP A 513 0.66 -3.73 -7.82
CA TRP A 513 -0.16 -4.40 -6.82
C TRP A 513 -0.99 -3.43 -5.97
N GLU A 514 -0.72 -2.12 -6.03
CA GLU A 514 -1.55 -1.12 -5.35
C GLU A 514 -2.86 -0.80 -6.08
N HIS A 515 -2.95 -1.17 -7.36
CA HIS A 515 -4.11 -0.88 -8.19
C HIS A 515 -5.19 -1.97 -8.09
N SER A 516 -6.45 -1.55 -8.20
CA SER A 516 -7.59 -2.46 -8.30
C SER A 516 -7.41 -3.42 -9.47
N LYS A 517 -7.73 -4.69 -9.23
CA LYS A 517 -7.74 -5.77 -10.23
C LYS A 517 -8.98 -5.71 -11.11
N PHE A 518 -9.97 -4.90 -10.75
CA PHE A 518 -11.24 -4.83 -11.47
C PHE A 518 -11.41 -3.56 -12.30
N ASN A 519 -10.50 -2.59 -12.15
CA ASN A 519 -10.53 -1.35 -12.92
C ASN A 519 -9.83 -1.54 -14.26
N ASP A 520 -10.29 -0.79 -15.26
CA ASP A 520 -9.79 -0.74 -16.64
C ASP A 520 -9.99 -2.03 -17.45
N GLU A 521 -10.01 -1.89 -18.77
CA GLU A 521 -10.10 -3.01 -19.73
C GLU A 521 -8.80 -3.84 -19.82
N GLY A 522 -7.70 -3.29 -19.31
CA GLY A 522 -6.36 -3.85 -19.46
C GLY A 522 -5.79 -3.72 -20.88
N GLY A 523 -4.47 -3.81 -20.99
CA GLY A 523 -3.74 -3.64 -22.25
C GLY A 523 -3.54 -2.19 -22.65
N ASN A 524 -3.36 -1.30 -21.68
CA ASN A 524 -2.96 0.08 -21.93
C ASN A 524 -1.41 0.14 -22.01
N PRO A 525 -0.80 0.26 -23.20
CA PRO A 525 0.62 0.54 -23.32
C PRO A 525 0.79 2.05 -23.11
N THR A 526 0.90 2.48 -21.86
CA THR A 526 1.28 3.87 -21.57
C THR A 526 2.77 4.04 -21.89
N GLY A 527 3.12 4.09 -23.17
CA GLY A 527 4.49 4.33 -23.61
C GLY A 527 4.75 4.02 -25.09
N ASP A 528 5.70 4.74 -25.66
CA ASP A 528 6.39 4.47 -26.93
C ASP A 528 7.33 3.24 -26.87
N GLY A 529 7.25 2.47 -25.79
CA GLY A 529 8.13 1.34 -25.50
C GLY A 529 9.47 1.73 -24.87
N LEU A 530 9.71 3.01 -24.60
CA LEU A 530 10.98 3.50 -24.03
C LEU A 530 10.89 3.85 -22.53
N SER A 531 9.69 3.81 -21.95
CA SER A 531 9.49 4.03 -20.52
C SER A 531 9.58 2.72 -19.75
N GLN A 532 10.28 2.75 -18.62
CA GLN A 532 10.46 1.63 -17.70
C GLN A 532 10.12 2.10 -16.29
N ALA A 533 9.23 1.37 -15.61
CA ALA A 533 8.98 1.58 -14.20
C ALA A 533 10.08 0.95 -13.35
N ALA A 534 10.29 1.48 -12.14
CA ALA A 534 11.12 0.80 -11.15
C ALA A 534 10.62 -0.65 -10.94
N PRO A 535 11.50 -1.66 -10.94
CA PRO A 535 11.11 -3.08 -11.02
C PRO A 535 10.56 -3.65 -9.70
N ASN A 536 10.18 -2.80 -8.75
CA ASN A 536 9.75 -3.18 -7.41
C ASN A 536 8.62 -4.21 -7.47
N SER A 537 7.64 -4.01 -8.37
CA SER A 537 6.50 -4.93 -8.60
C SER A 537 6.90 -6.40 -8.74
N PHE A 538 7.98 -6.67 -9.46
CA PHE A 538 8.48 -8.02 -9.61
C PHE A 538 9.35 -8.42 -8.40
N LEU A 539 10.34 -7.59 -8.09
CA LEU A 539 11.39 -7.93 -7.12
C LEU A 539 10.83 -8.20 -5.72
N ALA A 540 9.89 -7.39 -5.24
CA ALA A 540 9.38 -7.59 -3.88
C ALA A 540 8.61 -8.91 -3.75
N ILE A 541 7.74 -9.25 -4.70
CA ILE A 541 6.98 -10.51 -4.66
C ILE A 541 7.93 -11.69 -4.82
N TYR A 542 8.84 -11.65 -5.79
CA TYR A 542 9.81 -12.72 -6.01
C TYR A 542 10.66 -12.97 -4.75
N TRP A 543 11.27 -11.93 -4.17
CA TRP A 543 12.14 -12.07 -3.02
C TRP A 543 11.39 -12.42 -1.73
N MET A 544 10.16 -11.93 -1.53
CA MET A 544 9.31 -12.40 -0.43
C MET A 544 9.10 -13.92 -0.50
N GLY A 545 8.74 -14.44 -1.69
CA GLY A 545 8.55 -15.88 -1.89
C GLY A 545 9.80 -16.69 -1.59
N LYS A 546 10.97 -16.27 -2.12
CA LYS A 546 12.25 -16.93 -1.83
C LYS A 546 12.62 -16.88 -0.34
N ALA A 547 12.46 -15.73 0.31
CA ALA A 547 12.89 -15.52 1.69
C ALA A 547 12.07 -16.31 2.73
N TYR A 548 10.81 -16.62 2.40
CA TYR A 548 9.91 -17.42 3.24
C TYR A 548 9.73 -18.86 2.76
N ASN A 549 10.48 -19.30 1.74
CA ASN A 549 10.37 -20.65 1.16
C ASN A 549 8.96 -20.98 0.65
N ILE A 550 8.23 -19.99 0.13
CA ILE A 550 6.93 -20.23 -0.49
C ILE A 550 7.11 -20.95 -1.84
N PHE A 551 8.22 -20.67 -2.54
CA PHE A 551 8.68 -21.37 -3.75
C PHE A 551 10.21 -21.30 -3.93
#